data_AF-A0A926B3Z7-F1
#
_entry.id   AF-A0A926B3Z7-F1
#
_cell.length_a   1.000
_cell.length_b   1.000
_cell.length_c   1.000
_cell.angle_alpha   90.00
_cell.angle_beta   90.00
_cell.angle_gamma   90.00
#
_symmetry.space_group_name_H-M   'P 1'
#
loop_
_entity.id
_entity.type
_entity.pdbx_description
1 polymer ?
#
loop_
_entity_poly.entity_id
_entity_poly.type
_entity_poly.pdbx_seq_one_letter_code
_entity_poly.pdbx_strand_id
1 'polypeptide(L)'
;MKTLSKRHRGFALIITLTLMILLTVIAVGLLTLSSIALRSSANQDNQNIAQANARLAMMMAIGELQKSAGDDRRITADGSIYNGAIHPHAVGVWKSWSPKMIENPTGNAPDYLTPKSNTGFVSWLVSGEDPALRTTKWAVTGTLTDPIKLFNTAQDGFDLAGSQVAVKNSITPDKLAWVVSQAATKAKINVAGPETNSLVANDSLQAQSRPSLGVGTTFKNPTGGWDLRASRVSSMSQTKLDNAIWNGVVGSANFTTQGYGVLADVTKGGLKTDLSLGFELSEADFKQDQWAGVKNPFRYASAPTLGSFANYNGERPLFAPLNGSGTVPASLSFSPANVSFEFPSAAVPTFTTLR
;
A
#
# COMPACT_ATOMS: atom_id res chain seq x y z
N MET A 1 -1.85 75.95 -80.70
CA MET A 1 -2.68 75.08 -79.84
C MET A 1 -1.93 73.75 -79.63
N LYS A 2 -1.28 73.55 -78.48
CA LYS A 2 -0.67 72.28 -78.08
C LYS A 2 -0.91 72.10 -76.59
N THR A 3 -1.85 71.22 -76.23
CA THR A 3 -2.18 70.86 -74.85
C THR A 3 -1.08 69.95 -74.29
N LEU A 4 -0.25 70.47 -73.38
CA LEU A 4 0.73 69.70 -72.63
C LEU A 4 0.01 68.82 -71.60
N SER A 5 0.02 67.50 -71.84
CA SER A 5 -0.49 66.49 -70.92
C SER A 5 0.30 66.49 -69.61
N LYS A 6 -0.38 66.74 -68.49
CA LYS A 6 0.18 66.75 -67.14
C LYS A 6 0.49 65.30 -66.72
N ARG A 7 1.76 64.88 -66.82
CA ARG A 7 2.21 63.53 -66.45
C ARG A 7 2.04 63.32 -64.93
N HIS A 8 1.22 62.36 -64.52
CA HIS A 8 0.99 61.98 -63.11
C HIS A 8 2.25 61.35 -62.48
N ARG A 9 3.14 62.18 -61.94
CA ARG A 9 4.40 61.75 -61.27
C ARG A 9 4.23 61.18 -59.84
N GLY A 10 3.00 61.11 -59.33
CA GLY A 10 2.71 60.59 -57.97
C GLY A 10 2.33 59.11 -57.91
N PHE A 11 1.92 58.49 -59.01
CA PHE A 11 1.38 57.13 -59.01
C PHE A 11 2.43 56.04 -58.74
N ALA A 12 3.65 56.21 -59.27
CA ALA A 12 4.76 55.27 -59.03
C ALA A 12 5.19 55.23 -57.55
N LEU A 13 5.18 56.38 -56.86
CA LEU A 13 5.52 56.46 -55.44
C LEU A 13 4.47 55.77 -54.56
N ILE A 14 3.19 55.89 -54.91
CA ILE A 14 2.10 55.19 -54.21
C ILE A 14 2.27 53.68 -54.40
N ILE A 15 2.56 53.21 -55.62
CA ILE A 15 2.81 51.79 -55.88
C ILE A 15 4.00 51.28 -55.07
N THR A 16 5.14 51.98 -55.04
CA THR A 16 6.31 51.52 -54.27
C THR A 16 6.06 51.55 -52.77
N LEU A 17 5.35 52.54 -52.25
CA LEU A 17 4.98 52.62 -50.84
C LEU A 17 4.01 51.48 -50.46
N THR A 18 2.97 51.22 -51.26
CA THR A 18 2.04 50.11 -51.02
C THR A 18 2.74 48.76 -51.13
N LEU A 19 3.68 48.59 -52.07
CA LEU A 19 4.47 47.37 -52.20
C LEU A 19 5.41 47.17 -51.01
N MET A 20 6.09 48.22 -50.53
CA MET A 20 6.95 48.14 -49.33
C MET A 20 6.13 47.87 -48.07
N ILE A 21 4.97 48.49 -47.90
CA ILE A 21 4.07 48.20 -46.78
C ILE A 21 3.58 46.75 -46.85
N LEU A 22 3.21 46.26 -48.03
CA LEU A 22 2.81 44.86 -48.22
C LEU A 22 3.94 43.89 -47.85
N LEU A 23 5.15 44.14 -48.35
CA LEU A 23 6.33 43.31 -48.07
C LEU A 23 6.69 43.31 -46.58
N THR A 24 6.61 44.46 -45.92
CA THR A 24 6.89 44.56 -44.48
C THR A 24 5.83 43.84 -43.65
N VAL A 25 4.54 43.96 -44.00
CA VAL A 25 3.47 43.20 -43.32
C VAL A 25 3.66 41.69 -43.50
N ILE A 26 4.01 41.23 -44.70
CA ILE A 26 4.29 39.81 -44.94
C ILE A 26 5.53 39.36 -44.15
N ALA A 27 6.60 40.15 -44.14
CA ALA A 27 7.81 39.82 -43.41
C ALA A 27 7.55 39.72 -41.90
N VAL A 28 6.83 40.68 -41.32
CA VAL A 28 6.42 40.64 -39.91
C VAL A 28 5.50 39.45 -39.63
N GLY A 29 4.52 39.19 -40.50
CA GLY A 29 3.64 38.01 -40.39
C GLY A 29 4.43 36.71 -40.35
N LEU A 30 5.37 36.51 -41.27
CA LEU A 30 6.23 35.32 -41.29
C LEU A 30 7.16 35.23 -40.07
N LEU A 31 7.73 36.34 -39.60
CA LEU A 31 8.54 36.37 -38.39
C LEU A 31 7.74 35.99 -37.14
N THR A 32 6.49 36.47 -37.03
CA THR A 32 5.61 36.11 -35.92
C THR A 32 5.25 34.63 -35.96
N LEU A 33 4.93 34.07 -37.13
CA LEU A 33 4.63 32.66 -37.29
C LEU A 33 5.84 31.78 -36.96
N SER A 34 7.04 32.13 -37.46
CA SER A 34 8.28 31.45 -37.12
C SER A 34 8.58 31.50 -35.62
N SER A 35 8.36 32.65 -34.99
CA SER A 35 8.56 32.80 -33.53
C SER A 35 7.57 31.94 -32.73
N ILE A 36 6.32 31.84 -33.17
CA ILE A 36 5.31 30.96 -32.55
C ILE A 36 5.69 29.49 -32.75
N ALA A 37 6.09 29.11 -33.96
CA ALA A 37 6.52 27.75 -34.29
C ALA A 37 7.73 27.31 -33.45
N LEU A 38 8.74 28.18 -33.30
CA LEU A 38 9.91 27.91 -32.46
C LEU A 38 9.55 27.73 -30.98
N ARG A 39 8.68 28.59 -30.43
CA ARG A 39 8.19 28.43 -29.05
C ARG A 39 7.40 27.15 -28.86
N SER A 40 6.55 26.79 -29.83
CA SER A 40 5.79 25.55 -29.81
C SER A 40 6.71 24.32 -29.85
N SER A 41 7.74 24.35 -30.71
CA SER A 41 8.73 23.27 -30.79
C SER A 41 9.49 23.11 -29.47
N ALA A 42 10.00 24.21 -28.90
CA ALA A 42 10.72 24.18 -27.63
C ALA A 42 9.86 23.64 -26.48
N ASN A 43 8.58 23.99 -26.44
CA ASN A 43 7.65 23.44 -25.45
C ASN A 43 7.43 21.93 -25.64
N GLN A 44 7.31 21.47 -26.89
CA GLN A 44 7.17 20.04 -27.19
C GLN A 44 8.43 19.27 -26.80
N ASP A 45 9.61 19.81 -27.08
CA ASP A 45 10.89 19.21 -26.71
C ASP A 45 11.03 19.10 -25.18
N ASN A 46 10.71 20.17 -24.44
CA ASN A 46 10.68 20.15 -22.98
C ASN A 46 9.69 19.12 -22.42
N GLN A 47 8.51 19.00 -23.03
CA GLN A 47 7.51 18.02 -22.62
C GLN A 47 7.99 16.58 -22.89
N ASN A 48 8.65 16.35 -24.02
CA ASN A 48 9.23 15.05 -24.38
C ASN A 48 10.34 14.65 -23.39
N ILE A 49 11.22 15.59 -23.03
CA ILE A 49 12.29 15.38 -22.03
C ILE A 49 11.67 15.07 -20.66
N ALA A 50 10.67 15.85 -20.22
CA ALA A 50 9.99 15.63 -18.95
C ALA A 50 9.32 14.24 -18.89
N GLN A 51 8.67 13.80 -19.97
CA GLN A 51 8.08 12.46 -20.06
C GLN A 51 9.15 11.35 -20.04
N ALA A 52 10.28 11.54 -20.73
CA ALA A 52 11.39 10.59 -20.71
C ALA A 52 11.97 10.46 -19.29
N ASN A 53 12.17 11.57 -18.59
CA ASN A 53 12.64 11.60 -17.20
C ASN A 53 11.63 10.95 -16.24
N ALA A 54 10.34 11.20 -16.42
CA ALA A 54 9.29 10.55 -15.64
C ALA A 54 9.26 9.02 -15.86
N ARG A 55 9.44 8.55 -17.11
CA ARG A 55 9.55 7.12 -17.42
C ARG A 55 10.76 6.49 -16.75
N LEU A 56 11.91 7.15 -16.82
CA LEU A 56 13.13 6.70 -16.12
C LEU A 56 12.92 6.65 -14.61
N ALA A 57 12.30 7.68 -14.03
CA ALA A 57 11.98 7.75 -12.61
C ALA A 57 11.06 6.60 -12.17
N MET A 58 10.04 6.27 -12.98
CA MET A 58 9.17 5.11 -12.74
C MET A 58 9.94 3.79 -12.80
N MET A 59 10.83 3.62 -13.79
CA MET A 59 11.67 2.42 -13.88
C MET A 59 12.60 2.28 -12.65
N MET A 60 13.18 3.38 -12.19
CA MET A 60 13.98 3.40 -10.97
C MET A 60 13.15 3.05 -9.72
N ALA A 61 11.96 3.63 -9.59
CA ALA A 61 11.04 3.33 -8.47
C ALA A 61 10.64 1.86 -8.43
N ILE A 62 10.31 1.28 -9.60
CA ILE A 62 9.99 -0.15 -9.72
C ILE A 62 11.22 -1.00 -9.35
N GLY A 63 12.41 -0.63 -9.83
CA GLY A 63 13.64 -1.33 -9.51
C GLY A 63 13.96 -1.33 -8.01
N GLU A 64 13.85 -0.18 -7.35
CA GLU A 64 14.06 -0.07 -5.90
C GLU A 64 12.95 -0.79 -5.10
N LEU A 65 11.70 -0.75 -5.56
CA LEU A 65 10.61 -1.52 -4.98
C LEU A 65 10.87 -3.03 -5.09
N GLN A 66 11.25 -3.54 -6.26
CA GLN A 66 11.57 -4.96 -6.46
C GLN A 66 12.77 -5.41 -5.63
N LYS A 67 13.82 -4.57 -5.56
CA LYS A 67 15.03 -4.87 -4.78
C LYS A 67 14.78 -4.92 -3.28
N SER A 68 13.94 -4.03 -2.76
CA SER A 68 13.67 -3.92 -1.32
C SER A 68 12.54 -4.84 -0.85
N ALA A 69 11.45 -4.91 -1.62
CA ALA A 69 10.20 -5.59 -1.27
C ALA A 69 9.90 -6.85 -2.09
N GLY A 70 10.78 -7.28 -3.00
CA GLY A 70 10.55 -8.46 -3.86
C GLY A 70 10.71 -9.82 -3.17
N ASP A 71 11.32 -9.88 -1.99
CA ASP A 71 11.36 -11.09 -1.16
C ASP A 71 10.03 -11.21 -0.41
N ASP A 72 9.36 -12.36 -0.47
CA ASP A 72 8.08 -12.62 0.20
C ASP A 72 8.12 -12.38 1.72
N ARG A 73 9.32 -12.34 2.31
CA ARG A 73 9.57 -12.06 3.72
C ARG A 73 9.78 -10.57 3.99
N ARG A 74 9.06 -9.71 3.27
CA ARG A 74 9.08 -8.25 3.44
C ARG A 74 7.71 -7.76 3.87
N ILE A 75 7.71 -6.74 4.70
CA ILE A 75 6.50 -6.07 5.17
C ILE A 75 6.68 -4.58 4.92
N THR A 76 5.66 -3.95 4.35
CA THR A 76 5.62 -2.51 4.13
C THR A 76 4.74 -1.84 5.19
N ALA A 77 5.12 -0.64 5.59
CA ALA A 77 4.33 0.21 6.48
C ALA A 77 4.60 1.68 6.16
N ASP A 78 3.60 2.51 6.41
CA ASP A 78 3.74 3.95 6.22
C ASP A 78 4.51 4.57 7.41
N GLY A 79 5.16 5.71 7.18
CA GLY A 79 5.86 6.46 8.23
C GLY A 79 4.98 6.86 9.41
N SER A 80 3.66 6.88 9.23
CA SER A 80 2.65 7.17 10.25
C SER A 80 2.64 6.19 11.43
N ILE A 81 3.35 5.07 11.34
CA ILE A 81 3.60 4.19 12.50
C ILE A 81 4.40 4.88 13.60
N TYR A 82 5.13 5.95 13.28
CA TYR A 82 5.88 6.75 14.24
C TYR A 82 5.08 8.00 14.63
N ASN A 83 4.97 8.26 15.93
CA ASN A 83 4.34 9.47 16.42
C ASN A 83 5.14 10.72 16.01
N GLY A 84 4.47 11.72 15.44
CA GLY A 84 5.11 12.95 14.96
C GLY A 84 5.99 12.78 13.72
N ALA A 85 5.76 11.75 12.91
CA ALA A 85 6.47 11.56 11.65
C ALA A 85 6.32 12.80 10.74
N ILE A 86 7.45 13.32 10.24
CA ILE A 86 7.50 14.40 9.24
C ILE A 86 7.02 13.87 7.89
N HIS A 87 7.29 12.59 7.60
CA HIS A 87 6.91 11.92 6.35
C HIS A 87 5.93 10.77 6.62
N PRO A 88 4.68 11.05 7.05
CA PRO A 88 3.74 10.01 7.49
C PRO A 88 3.30 9.07 6.38
N HIS A 89 3.32 9.50 5.11
CA HIS A 89 2.88 8.72 3.96
C HIS A 89 4.03 8.07 3.17
N ALA A 90 5.28 8.22 3.64
CA ALA A 90 6.40 7.53 3.03
C ALA A 90 6.32 6.04 3.36
N VAL A 91 6.54 5.18 2.36
CA VAL A 91 6.50 3.73 2.54
C VAL A 91 7.88 3.22 2.94
N GLY A 92 7.96 2.57 4.10
CA GLY A 92 9.14 1.85 4.54
C GLY A 92 9.03 0.36 4.25
N VAL A 93 10.17 -0.32 4.18
CA VAL A 93 10.26 -1.77 4.02
C VAL A 93 11.03 -2.39 5.18
N TRP A 94 10.45 -3.41 5.80
CA TRP A 94 11.06 -4.20 6.87
C TRP A 94 11.18 -5.67 6.48
N LYS A 95 12.18 -6.34 7.03
CA LYS A 95 12.29 -7.79 7.04
C LYS A 95 11.27 -8.33 8.03
N SER A 96 10.49 -9.31 7.58
CA SER A 96 9.61 -10.06 8.47
C SER A 96 10.43 -10.89 9.45
N TRP A 97 9.87 -11.12 10.62
CA TRP A 97 10.49 -11.87 11.69
C TRP A 97 9.42 -12.64 12.46
N SER A 98 9.79 -13.85 12.90
CA SER A 98 8.97 -14.66 13.80
C SER A 98 9.79 -15.05 15.02
N PRO A 99 9.25 -14.88 16.24
CA PRO A 99 9.89 -15.34 17.47
C PRO A 99 9.90 -16.86 17.60
N LYS A 100 9.29 -17.59 16.66
CA LYS A 100 9.20 -19.05 16.65
C LYS A 100 8.76 -19.64 17.99
N MET A 101 7.71 -19.08 18.60
CA MET A 101 7.26 -19.47 19.94
C MET A 101 6.94 -20.97 20.10
N ILE A 102 6.71 -21.69 19.00
CA ILE A 102 6.52 -23.15 19.01
C ILE A 102 7.80 -23.89 19.43
N GLU A 103 8.99 -23.38 19.10
CA GLU A 103 10.27 -24.01 19.44
C GLU A 103 10.61 -23.86 20.93
N ASN A 104 10.13 -22.79 21.59
CA ASN A 104 10.32 -22.56 23.02
C ASN A 104 9.08 -21.91 23.66
N PRO A 105 8.02 -22.69 23.92
CA PRO A 105 6.72 -22.18 24.37
C PRO A 105 6.73 -21.63 25.80
N THR A 106 7.69 -22.04 26.63
CA THR A 106 7.86 -21.61 28.02
C THR A 106 8.95 -20.55 28.17
N GLY A 107 9.52 -20.08 27.05
CA GLY A 107 10.52 -19.03 27.04
C GLY A 107 9.97 -17.66 27.42
N ASN A 108 10.89 -16.73 27.67
CA ASN A 108 10.53 -15.33 27.92
C ASN A 108 9.77 -14.73 26.73
N ALA A 109 8.97 -13.70 27.02
CA ALA A 109 8.31 -12.91 25.98
C ALA A 109 9.34 -12.44 24.93
N PRO A 110 9.03 -12.55 23.63
CA PRO A 110 9.99 -12.18 22.60
C PRO A 110 10.25 -10.67 22.59
N ASP A 111 11.48 -10.29 22.26
CA ASP A 111 11.82 -8.89 22.01
C ASP A 111 11.32 -8.46 20.62
N TYR A 112 10.25 -7.66 20.61
CA TYR A 112 9.72 -7.05 19.39
C TYR A 112 10.41 -5.73 19.01
N LEU A 113 11.20 -5.13 19.90
CA LEU A 113 11.83 -3.83 19.66
C LEU A 113 13.01 -3.97 18.71
N THR A 114 13.86 -4.98 18.91
CA THR A 114 15.02 -5.20 18.04
C THR A 114 14.60 -5.41 16.58
N PRO A 115 13.70 -6.32 16.21
CA PRO A 115 13.28 -6.50 14.82
C PRO A 115 12.60 -5.28 14.20
N LYS A 116 11.94 -4.43 15.00
CA LYS A 116 11.33 -3.16 14.54
C LYS A 116 12.34 -2.02 14.39
N SER A 117 13.55 -2.19 14.91
CA SER A 117 14.63 -1.21 14.81
C SER A 117 15.34 -1.25 13.44
N ASN A 118 16.45 -0.53 13.32
CA ASN A 118 17.28 -0.53 12.11
C ASN A 118 17.80 -1.91 11.69
N THR A 119 17.81 -2.92 12.58
CA THR A 119 18.27 -4.28 12.24
C THR A 119 17.32 -5.01 11.28
N GLY A 120 16.01 -4.80 11.43
CA GLY A 120 14.98 -5.33 10.54
C GLY A 120 14.58 -4.37 9.42
N PHE A 121 15.01 -3.11 9.47
CA PHE A 121 14.67 -2.12 8.44
C PHE A 121 15.54 -2.26 7.18
N VAL A 122 14.94 -2.03 6.01
CA VAL A 122 15.62 -2.09 4.71
C VAL A 122 15.82 -0.68 4.15
N SER A 123 14.72 0.02 3.85
CA SER A 123 14.76 1.36 3.24
C SER A 123 13.39 2.02 3.18
N TRP A 124 13.38 3.34 3.11
CA TRP A 124 12.24 4.14 2.66
C TRP A 124 12.19 4.21 1.13
N LEU A 125 11.01 4.08 0.53
CA LEU A 125 10.78 4.07 -0.91
C LEU A 125 10.51 5.48 -1.45
N VAL A 126 11.49 6.35 -1.31
CA VAL A 126 11.49 7.71 -1.85
C VAL A 126 12.81 8.00 -2.54
N SER A 127 12.78 8.85 -3.56
CA SER A 127 14.01 9.27 -4.25
C SER A 127 14.87 10.13 -3.33
N GLY A 128 16.16 9.81 -3.30
CA GLY A 128 17.18 10.55 -2.59
C GLY A 128 18.48 9.76 -2.50
N GLU A 129 19.58 10.49 -2.35
CA GLU A 129 20.91 9.89 -2.19
C GLU A 129 21.35 9.84 -0.71
N ASP A 130 20.50 10.32 0.20
CA ASP A 130 20.78 10.37 1.63
C ASP A 130 20.87 8.95 2.23
N PRO A 131 22.01 8.55 2.82
CA PRO A 131 22.13 7.28 3.55
C PRO A 131 21.09 7.12 4.68
N ALA A 132 20.57 8.23 5.23
CA ALA A 132 19.53 8.20 6.26
C ALA A 132 18.23 7.51 5.80
N LEU A 133 17.97 7.42 4.49
CA LEU A 133 16.85 6.66 3.92
C LEU A 133 16.89 5.16 4.29
N ARG A 134 18.04 4.65 4.72
CA ARG A 134 18.21 3.27 5.23
C ARG A 134 18.10 3.18 6.75
N THR A 135 17.57 4.21 7.39
CA THR A 135 17.33 4.25 8.83
C THR A 135 15.88 4.60 9.14
N THR A 136 15.33 4.01 10.20
CA THR A 136 13.95 4.25 10.63
C THR A 136 13.72 5.70 11.07
N LYS A 137 14.76 6.37 11.59
CA LYS A 137 14.69 7.76 12.09
C LYS A 137 14.36 8.78 11.00
N TRP A 138 14.64 8.47 9.73
CA TRP A 138 14.39 9.39 8.63
C TRP A 138 12.91 9.80 8.51
N ALA A 139 11.95 8.93 8.83
CA ALA A 139 10.54 9.31 8.80
C ALA A 139 10.19 10.42 9.82
N VAL A 140 10.97 10.57 10.89
CA VAL A 140 10.72 11.53 11.98
C VAL A 140 11.63 12.75 11.90
N THR A 141 12.88 12.61 11.46
CA THR A 141 13.86 13.72 11.44
C THR A 141 14.50 13.96 10.08
N GLY A 142 14.19 13.15 9.09
CA GLY A 142 14.81 13.20 7.78
C GLY A 142 14.39 14.41 6.97
N THR A 143 15.33 14.96 6.22
CA THR A 143 15.09 16.04 5.26
C THR A 143 15.22 15.52 3.84
N LEU A 144 14.49 16.14 2.92
CA LEU A 144 14.62 15.89 1.48
C LEU A 144 15.49 16.99 0.86
N THR A 145 16.32 16.63 -0.11
CA THR A 145 17.16 17.58 -0.85
C THR A 145 16.42 18.04 -2.09
N ASP A 146 16.23 19.35 -2.26
CA ASP A 146 15.44 19.94 -3.35
C ASP A 146 14.10 19.21 -3.56
N PRO A 147 13.20 19.18 -2.56
CA PRO A 147 12.01 18.33 -2.61
C PRO A 147 11.03 18.78 -3.70
N ILE A 148 10.47 17.81 -4.41
CA ILE A 148 9.32 18.00 -5.30
C ILE A 148 8.14 17.18 -4.80
N LYS A 149 6.98 17.83 -4.65
CA LYS A 149 5.74 17.16 -4.27
C LYS A 149 5.23 16.36 -5.47
N LEU A 150 5.16 15.04 -5.32
CA LEU A 150 4.62 14.13 -6.34
C LEU A 150 3.17 13.75 -6.03
N PHE A 151 2.79 13.75 -4.74
CA PHE A 151 1.41 13.69 -4.30
C PHE A 151 1.08 14.97 -3.52
N ASN A 152 -0.14 15.47 -3.70
CA ASN A 152 -0.62 16.65 -2.99
C ASN A 152 -2.03 16.46 -2.42
N THR A 153 -2.32 17.17 -1.34
CA THR A 153 -3.59 17.06 -0.62
C THR A 153 -4.81 17.41 -1.49
N ALA A 154 -4.68 18.34 -2.44
CA ALA A 154 -5.79 18.77 -3.28
C ALA A 154 -6.21 17.70 -4.31
N GLN A 155 -5.26 16.94 -4.86
CA GLN A 155 -5.49 15.96 -5.92
C GLN A 155 -5.55 14.53 -5.39
N ASP A 156 -4.75 14.21 -4.36
CA ASP A 156 -4.53 12.85 -3.85
C ASP A 156 -5.02 12.66 -2.40
N GLY A 157 -5.29 13.75 -1.68
CA GLY A 157 -5.71 13.70 -0.27
C GLY A 157 -4.57 13.54 0.73
N PHE A 158 -3.32 13.52 0.28
CA PHE A 158 -2.12 13.54 1.12
C PHE A 158 -0.94 14.19 0.40
N ASP A 159 0.04 14.67 1.17
CA ASP A 159 1.30 15.19 0.64
C ASP A 159 2.39 14.12 0.73
N LEU A 160 3.11 13.91 -0.39
CA LEU A 160 4.30 13.08 -0.43
C LEU A 160 5.29 13.66 -1.45
N ALA A 161 6.53 13.87 -1.00
CA ALA A 161 7.59 14.47 -1.78
C ALA A 161 8.81 13.54 -1.86
N GLY A 162 9.55 13.64 -2.97
CA GLY A 162 10.82 12.97 -3.17
C GLY A 162 11.93 13.99 -3.39
N SER A 163 13.18 13.62 -3.11
CA SER A 163 14.34 14.45 -3.42
C SER A 163 14.62 14.39 -4.91
N GLN A 164 15.00 15.51 -5.50
CA GLN A 164 15.43 15.55 -6.89
C GLN A 164 16.82 14.92 -7.03
N VAL A 165 16.93 13.89 -7.86
CA VAL A 165 18.16 13.16 -8.17
C VAL A 165 18.60 13.50 -9.59
N ALA A 166 19.88 13.82 -9.77
CA ALA A 166 20.43 14.14 -11.08
C ALA A 166 20.50 12.90 -12.00
N VAL A 167 20.10 13.06 -13.26
CA VAL A 167 20.24 12.01 -14.27
C VAL A 167 21.70 11.92 -14.69
N LYS A 168 22.37 10.82 -14.29
CA LYS A 168 23.76 10.56 -14.67
C LYS A 168 23.87 10.38 -16.19
N ASN A 169 24.91 10.96 -16.79
CA ASN A 169 25.20 10.88 -18.23
C ASN A 169 24.14 11.52 -19.15
N SER A 170 23.35 12.48 -18.65
CA SER A 170 22.49 13.29 -19.52
C SER A 170 23.30 14.39 -20.22
N ILE A 171 22.96 14.67 -21.49
CA ILE A 171 23.53 15.76 -22.28
C ILE A 171 23.12 17.12 -21.67
N THR A 172 21.95 17.17 -21.05
CA THR A 172 21.41 18.31 -20.30
C THR A 172 21.36 17.98 -18.80
N PRO A 173 21.78 18.89 -17.89
CA PRO A 173 21.66 18.69 -16.45
C PRO A 173 20.19 18.62 -16.03
N ASP A 174 19.61 17.42 -16.08
CA ASP A 174 18.22 17.16 -15.70
C ASP A 174 18.14 16.41 -14.37
N LYS A 175 17.06 16.67 -13.64
CA LYS A 175 16.75 16.00 -12.38
C LYS A 175 15.42 15.26 -12.49
N LEU A 176 15.30 14.16 -11.77
CA LEU A 176 14.07 13.40 -11.62
C LEU A 176 13.79 13.11 -10.15
N ALA A 177 12.55 12.76 -9.84
CA ALA A 177 12.16 12.32 -8.50
C ALA A 177 11.10 11.23 -8.62
N TRP A 178 11.03 10.36 -7.63
CA TRP A 178 10.03 9.33 -7.54
C TRP A 178 9.71 9.04 -6.08
N VAL A 179 8.49 8.60 -5.82
CA VAL A 179 8.06 8.11 -4.51
C VAL A 179 7.08 6.97 -4.72
N VAL A 180 7.04 6.05 -3.77
CA VAL A 180 6.09 4.93 -3.79
C VAL A 180 5.06 5.15 -2.67
N SER A 181 3.78 5.03 -3.01
CA SER A 181 2.68 4.92 -2.06
C SER A 181 2.12 3.50 -2.10
N GLN A 182 1.63 2.99 -0.97
CA GLN A 182 1.04 1.66 -0.88
C GLN A 182 -0.48 1.72 -0.77
N ALA A 183 -1.15 0.64 -1.20
CA ALA A 183 -2.58 0.44 -1.02
C ALA A 183 -2.91 -0.54 0.11
N ALA A 184 -1.92 -1.30 0.62
CA ALA A 184 -2.13 -2.35 1.62
C ALA A 184 -2.58 -1.81 2.98
N THR A 185 -2.24 -0.57 3.31
CA THR A 185 -2.66 0.13 4.54
C THR A 185 -3.98 0.88 4.37
N LYS A 186 -4.55 0.90 3.16
CA LYS A 186 -5.75 1.68 2.81
C LYS A 186 -6.99 0.81 2.80
N ALA A 187 -8.12 1.37 3.22
CA ALA A 187 -9.40 0.71 3.21
C ALA A 187 -9.99 0.67 1.78
N LYS A 188 -10.41 -0.51 1.33
CA LYS A 188 -11.00 -0.69 0.00
C LYS A 188 -12.46 -0.24 -0.01
N ILE A 189 -12.80 0.77 -0.79
CA ILE A 189 -14.14 1.38 -0.80
C ILE A 189 -15.14 0.72 -1.76
N ASN A 190 -14.68 -0.16 -2.64
CA ASN A 190 -15.50 -0.79 -3.68
C ASN A 190 -15.66 -2.31 -3.42
N VAL A 191 -15.85 -2.68 -2.16
CA VAL A 191 -16.03 -4.08 -1.75
C VAL A 191 -17.45 -4.53 -2.07
N ALA A 192 -17.57 -5.55 -2.93
CA ALA A 192 -18.83 -6.26 -3.14
C ALA A 192 -19.14 -7.12 -1.91
N GLY A 193 -20.37 -7.08 -1.42
CA GLY A 193 -20.81 -7.88 -0.28
C GLY A 193 -22.32 -7.75 -0.06
N PRO A 194 -22.91 -8.50 0.88
CA PRO A 194 -24.34 -8.44 1.17
C PRO A 194 -24.76 -7.06 1.72
N GLU A 195 -25.88 -6.51 1.24
CA GLU A 195 -26.39 -5.19 1.61
C GLU A 195 -26.76 -5.06 3.09
N THR A 196 -27.09 -6.18 3.72
CA THR A 196 -27.49 -6.27 5.12
C THR A 196 -26.42 -6.97 5.94
N ASN A 197 -26.24 -6.57 7.21
CA ASN A 197 -25.38 -7.23 8.20
C ASN A 197 -25.84 -8.66 8.60
N SER A 198 -26.76 -9.27 7.84
CA SER A 198 -27.14 -10.67 7.97
C SER A 198 -26.02 -11.55 7.42
N LEU A 199 -25.01 -11.77 8.24
CA LEU A 199 -23.94 -12.73 7.95
C LEU A 199 -24.45 -14.12 8.36
N VAL A 200 -24.58 -15.05 7.42
CA VAL A 200 -24.66 -16.48 7.77
C VAL A 200 -23.29 -16.88 8.32
N ALA A 201 -23.23 -17.77 9.30
CA ALA A 201 -22.03 -18.03 10.13
C ALA A 201 -20.70 -18.24 9.35
N ASN A 202 -20.74 -18.70 8.10
CA ASN A 202 -19.56 -18.89 7.26
C ASN A 202 -19.28 -17.74 6.25
N ASP A 203 -20.20 -16.79 6.05
CA ASP A 203 -20.03 -15.70 5.08
C ASP A 203 -18.87 -14.77 5.46
N SER A 204 -18.64 -14.56 6.76
CA SER A 204 -17.53 -13.75 7.27
C SER A 204 -16.15 -14.37 7.02
N LEU A 205 -16.08 -15.68 6.75
CA LEU A 205 -14.84 -16.36 6.39
C LEU A 205 -14.56 -16.28 4.87
N GLN A 206 -15.58 -16.04 4.05
CA GLN A 206 -15.48 -16.05 2.59
C GLN A 206 -15.55 -14.66 1.94
N ALA A 207 -16.09 -13.66 2.64
CA ALA A 207 -16.23 -12.31 2.12
C ALA A 207 -15.45 -11.27 2.94
N GLN A 208 -14.80 -10.34 2.24
CA GLN A 208 -14.20 -9.17 2.86
C GLN A 208 -15.32 -8.29 3.47
N SER A 209 -15.20 -7.95 4.75
CA SER A 209 -16.12 -7.01 5.39
C SER A 209 -15.95 -5.60 4.79
N ARG A 210 -17.07 -4.91 4.61
CA ARG A 210 -17.10 -3.53 4.10
C ARG A 210 -16.43 -2.58 5.11
N PRO A 211 -15.65 -1.59 4.67
CA PRO A 211 -15.11 -0.60 5.59
C PRO A 211 -16.24 0.30 6.12
N SER A 212 -16.20 0.60 7.42
CA SER A 212 -17.07 1.64 7.98
C SER A 212 -16.51 3.02 7.64
N LEU A 213 -17.29 3.83 6.94
CA LEU A 213 -16.93 5.23 6.63
C LEU A 213 -17.43 6.21 7.70
N GLY A 214 -18.24 5.74 8.66
CA GLY A 214 -18.96 6.62 9.60
C GLY A 214 -18.10 7.39 10.60
N VAL A 215 -16.85 6.96 10.82
CA VAL A 215 -15.89 7.65 11.70
C VAL A 215 -15.02 8.66 10.93
N GLY A 216 -15.00 8.59 9.60
CA GLY A 216 -14.18 9.45 8.75
C GLY A 216 -14.92 10.72 8.29
N THR A 217 -14.18 11.82 8.12
CA THR A 217 -14.70 13.06 7.50
C THR A 217 -14.61 13.05 5.97
N THR A 218 -13.88 12.08 5.43
CA THR A 218 -13.46 12.02 4.03
C THR A 218 -14.58 11.56 3.08
N PHE A 219 -15.40 10.61 3.50
CA PHE A 219 -16.51 10.08 2.72
C PHE A 219 -17.78 9.99 3.58
N LYS A 220 -18.93 10.17 2.95
CA LYS A 220 -20.22 9.88 3.57
C LYS A 220 -20.38 8.37 3.72
N ASN A 221 -21.11 7.94 4.75
CA ASN A 221 -21.44 6.54 4.97
C ASN A 221 -22.82 6.23 4.36
N PRO A 222 -22.90 5.68 3.13
CA PRO A 222 -24.17 5.38 2.50
C PRO A 222 -24.88 4.22 3.21
N THR A 223 -26.22 4.32 3.28
CA THR A 223 -27.09 3.30 3.90
C THR A 223 -27.26 2.03 3.06
N GLY A 224 -26.90 2.06 1.77
CA GLY A 224 -26.96 0.91 0.86
C GLY A 224 -26.32 1.16 -0.52
N GLY A 225 -26.43 0.19 -1.43
CA GLY A 225 -25.90 0.19 -2.80
C GLY A 225 -24.40 -0.03 -2.89
N TRP A 226 -23.81 -0.73 -1.92
CA TRP A 226 -22.37 -1.01 -1.86
C TRP A 226 -21.94 -2.06 -2.88
N ASP A 227 -22.79 -3.05 -3.11
CA ASP A 227 -22.67 -4.03 -4.19
C ASP A 227 -22.49 -3.36 -5.57
N LEU A 228 -23.28 -2.33 -5.86
CA LEU A 228 -23.22 -1.58 -7.13
C LEU A 228 -21.90 -0.81 -7.27
N ARG A 229 -21.32 -0.34 -6.17
CA ARG A 229 -20.07 0.46 -6.18
C ARG A 229 -18.85 -0.33 -6.60
N ALA A 230 -18.84 -1.64 -6.39
CA ALA A 230 -17.80 -2.53 -6.91
C ALA A 230 -17.65 -2.39 -8.44
N SER A 231 -18.77 -2.24 -9.15
CA SER A 231 -18.80 -2.07 -10.61
C SER A 231 -18.65 -0.61 -11.08
N ARG A 232 -19.12 0.35 -10.28
CA ARG A 232 -19.18 1.78 -10.67
C ARG A 232 -17.92 2.57 -10.31
N VAL A 233 -17.22 2.18 -9.24
CA VAL A 233 -16.08 2.91 -8.68
C VAL A 233 -14.82 2.07 -8.85
N SER A 234 -14.20 2.14 -10.04
CA SER A 234 -12.96 1.42 -10.33
C SER A 234 -11.71 2.24 -9.99
N SER A 235 -11.82 3.57 -9.96
CA SER A 235 -10.74 4.49 -9.57
C SER A 235 -11.16 5.49 -8.49
N MET A 236 -10.20 5.99 -7.72
CA MET A 236 -10.46 7.03 -6.72
C MET A 236 -11.05 8.30 -7.35
N SER A 237 -10.70 8.65 -8.58
CA SER A 237 -11.28 9.80 -9.28
C SER A 237 -12.78 9.64 -9.56
N GLN A 238 -13.26 8.42 -9.78
CA GLN A 238 -14.68 8.14 -10.00
C GLN A 238 -15.52 8.22 -8.73
N THR A 239 -14.91 8.25 -7.54
CA THR A 239 -15.64 8.46 -6.28
C THR A 239 -16.40 9.78 -6.29
N LYS A 240 -15.88 10.79 -7.01
CA LYS A 240 -16.51 12.11 -7.21
C LYS A 240 -17.85 12.03 -7.95
N LEU A 241 -18.08 10.96 -8.70
CA LEU A 241 -19.31 10.75 -9.47
C LEU A 241 -20.41 10.09 -8.64
N ASP A 242 -20.07 9.52 -7.47
CA ASP A 242 -21.04 8.92 -6.56
C ASP A 242 -21.36 9.87 -5.41
N ASN A 243 -22.45 10.63 -5.55
CA ASN A 243 -22.91 11.60 -4.56
C ASN A 243 -23.25 11.00 -3.19
N ALA A 244 -23.49 9.69 -3.12
CA ALA A 244 -23.84 9.01 -1.86
C ALA A 244 -22.61 8.76 -0.98
N ILE A 245 -21.41 8.66 -1.57
CA ILE A 245 -20.13 8.55 -0.84
C ILE A 245 -19.36 9.88 -0.84
N TRP A 246 -19.47 10.66 -1.90
CA TRP A 246 -18.64 11.86 -2.08
C TRP A 246 -19.03 12.96 -1.07
N ASN A 247 -18.01 13.47 -0.38
CA ASN A 247 -18.13 14.56 0.59
C ASN A 247 -17.33 15.82 0.22
N GLY A 248 -16.86 15.93 -1.03
CA GLY A 248 -16.05 17.07 -1.47
C GLY A 248 -14.54 16.96 -1.17
N VAL A 249 -14.10 15.89 -0.51
CA VAL A 249 -12.71 15.68 -0.08
C VAL A 249 -12.11 14.45 -0.75
N VAL A 250 -10.89 14.57 -1.27
CA VAL A 250 -10.16 13.42 -1.81
C VAL A 250 -9.65 12.54 -0.68
N GLY A 251 -9.97 11.24 -0.74
CA GLY A 251 -9.66 10.29 0.32
C GLY A 251 -8.53 9.30 0.08
N SER A 252 -7.73 9.48 -0.97
CA SER A 252 -6.77 8.46 -1.40
C SER A 252 -5.59 8.24 -0.43
N ALA A 253 -5.53 9.02 0.66
CA ALA A 253 -4.61 8.79 1.79
C ALA A 253 -4.96 7.52 2.58
N ASN A 254 -6.25 7.34 2.88
CA ASN A 254 -6.75 6.27 3.74
C ASN A 254 -7.57 5.22 2.98
N PHE A 255 -7.98 5.55 1.75
CA PHE A 255 -8.90 4.73 0.95
C PHE A 255 -8.31 4.39 -0.41
N THR A 256 -8.73 3.25 -0.95
CA THR A 256 -8.30 2.75 -2.26
C THR A 256 -9.45 2.02 -2.96
N THR A 257 -9.44 2.00 -4.29
CA THR A 257 -10.30 1.12 -5.10
C THR A 257 -9.59 -0.17 -5.52
N GLN A 258 -8.28 -0.24 -5.27
CA GLN A 258 -7.42 -1.34 -5.66
C GLN A 258 -6.81 -1.98 -4.41
N GLY A 259 -6.79 -3.30 -4.40
CA GLY A 259 -6.23 -4.08 -3.30
C GLY A 259 -6.07 -5.51 -3.78
N TYR A 260 -4.82 -5.91 -3.99
CA TYR A 260 -4.45 -7.24 -4.43
C TYR A 260 -3.40 -7.74 -3.47
N GLY A 261 -3.54 -9.00 -3.06
CA GLY A 261 -2.58 -9.65 -2.18
C GLY A 261 -2.51 -11.11 -2.58
N VAL A 262 -1.30 -11.63 -2.62
CA VAL A 262 -1.08 -13.06 -2.66
C VAL A 262 -1.04 -13.54 -1.22
N LEU A 263 -1.57 -14.73 -0.94
CA LEU A 263 -1.45 -15.36 0.37
C LEU A 263 -0.01 -15.84 0.58
N ALA A 264 0.94 -14.92 0.79
CA ALA A 264 2.35 -15.23 0.99
C ALA A 264 2.65 -15.52 2.48
N ASP A 265 3.51 -16.50 2.76
CA ASP A 265 4.08 -16.74 4.08
C ASP A 265 5.21 -15.74 4.32
N VAL A 266 4.88 -14.66 5.00
CA VAL A 266 5.86 -13.60 5.32
C VAL A 266 6.98 -14.09 6.24
N THR A 267 6.86 -15.22 6.91
CA THR A 267 7.89 -15.71 7.85
C THR A 267 8.90 -16.64 7.18
N LYS A 268 8.44 -17.57 6.34
CA LYS A 268 9.28 -18.56 5.66
C LYS A 268 9.52 -18.25 4.19
N GLY A 269 8.70 -17.39 3.58
CA GLY A 269 8.64 -17.15 2.14
C GLY A 269 7.73 -18.16 1.42
N GLY A 270 7.33 -17.84 0.18
CA GLY A 270 6.42 -18.67 -0.61
C GLY A 270 4.94 -18.44 -0.26
N LEU A 271 4.06 -19.33 -0.74
CA LEU A 271 2.62 -19.26 -0.47
C LEU A 271 2.27 -19.89 0.89
N LYS A 272 1.29 -19.31 1.57
CA LYS A 272 0.66 -19.91 2.76
C LYS A 272 0.01 -21.22 2.37
N THR A 273 0.17 -22.20 3.24
CA THR A 273 -0.53 -23.46 3.14
C THR A 273 -1.98 -23.29 3.58
N ASP A 274 -2.92 -23.70 2.73
CA ASP A 274 -4.33 -23.76 3.10
C ASP A 274 -4.59 -24.99 3.99
N LEU A 275 -5.14 -24.76 5.18
CA LEU A 275 -5.49 -25.81 6.14
C LEU A 275 -7.01 -26.06 6.17
N SER A 276 -7.81 -25.30 5.42
CA SER A 276 -9.27 -25.44 5.38
C SER A 276 -9.69 -26.80 4.81
N LEU A 277 -8.99 -27.28 3.78
CA LEU A 277 -9.20 -28.60 3.18
C LEU A 277 -9.02 -29.75 4.17
N GLY A 278 -8.22 -29.57 5.22
CA GLY A 278 -8.08 -30.56 6.29
C GLY A 278 -9.40 -30.92 6.97
N PHE A 279 -10.34 -29.96 7.06
CA PHE A 279 -11.66 -30.19 7.65
C PHE A 279 -12.60 -31.03 6.75
N GLU A 280 -12.34 -31.05 5.44
CA GLU A 280 -13.13 -31.80 4.46
C GLU A 280 -12.59 -33.22 4.21
N LEU A 281 -11.34 -33.51 4.64
CA LEU A 281 -10.71 -34.83 4.48
C LEU A 281 -11.47 -35.95 5.20
N SER A 282 -11.50 -37.17 4.68
CA SER A 282 -12.03 -38.32 5.43
C SER A 282 -11.32 -38.49 6.78
N GLU A 283 -11.94 -39.15 7.77
CA GLU A 283 -11.31 -39.37 9.07
C GLU A 283 -9.97 -40.14 8.95
N ALA A 284 -9.88 -41.08 8.00
CA ALA A 284 -8.67 -41.83 7.71
C ALA A 284 -7.55 -40.92 7.16
N ASP A 285 -7.88 -40.01 6.23
CA ASP A 285 -6.91 -39.09 5.63
C ASP A 285 -6.48 -37.99 6.59
N PHE A 286 -7.42 -37.47 7.40
CA PHE A 286 -7.12 -36.48 8.42
C PHE A 286 -6.17 -37.02 9.49
N LYS A 287 -6.25 -38.33 9.82
CA LYS A 287 -5.36 -38.99 10.78
C LYS A 287 -3.96 -39.26 10.26
N GLN A 288 -3.69 -39.10 8.96
CA GLN A 288 -2.35 -39.27 8.42
C GLN A 288 -1.40 -38.19 8.97
N ASP A 289 -0.15 -38.55 9.21
CA ASP A 289 0.90 -37.62 9.68
C ASP A 289 1.25 -36.54 8.64
N GLN A 290 0.84 -36.72 7.39
CA GLN A 290 1.03 -35.77 6.29
C GLN A 290 -0.19 -35.74 5.37
N TRP A 291 -0.48 -34.56 4.84
CA TRP A 291 -1.49 -34.31 3.82
C TRP A 291 -0.81 -33.80 2.55
N ALA A 292 -0.79 -34.58 1.47
CA ALA A 292 -0.27 -34.15 0.17
C ALA A 292 1.05 -33.33 0.23
N GLY A 293 2.03 -33.80 1.01
CA GLY A 293 3.35 -33.15 1.20
C GLY A 293 3.43 -32.09 2.30
N VAL A 294 2.32 -31.74 2.93
CA VAL A 294 2.24 -30.89 4.12
C VAL A 294 2.24 -31.77 5.36
N LYS A 295 3.11 -31.49 6.33
CA LYS A 295 3.04 -32.16 7.64
C LYS A 295 1.75 -31.77 8.34
N ASN A 296 0.97 -32.76 8.76
CA ASN A 296 -0.28 -32.52 9.47
C ASN A 296 0.01 -31.71 10.75
N PRO A 297 -0.45 -30.46 10.85
CA PRO A 297 -0.13 -29.62 12.00
C PRO A 297 -0.88 -30.04 13.27
N PHE A 298 -1.91 -30.88 13.15
CA PHE A 298 -2.79 -31.32 14.22
C PHE A 298 -2.43 -32.72 14.75
N ARG A 299 -1.75 -33.54 13.95
CA ARG A 299 -1.24 -34.87 14.29
C ARG A 299 0.24 -34.91 13.96
N TYR A 300 1.12 -34.91 14.95
CA TYR A 300 2.55 -35.04 14.67
C TYR A 300 3.27 -35.86 15.74
N ALA A 301 3.71 -37.06 15.37
CA ALA A 301 4.29 -38.05 16.28
C ALA A 301 5.71 -37.71 16.81
N SER A 302 6.43 -36.74 16.25
CA SER A 302 7.88 -36.53 16.51
C SER A 302 8.31 -35.07 16.76
N ALA A 303 7.41 -34.20 17.21
CA ALA A 303 7.75 -32.81 17.55
C ALA A 303 8.16 -32.72 19.02
N PRO A 304 9.03 -31.77 19.39
CA PRO A 304 9.27 -31.46 20.80
C PRO A 304 7.91 -31.23 21.46
N THR A 305 7.61 -32.05 22.47
CA THR A 305 6.42 -31.93 23.28
C THR A 305 6.36 -30.49 23.79
N LEU A 306 5.24 -29.80 23.56
CA LEU A 306 4.91 -28.63 24.39
C LEU A 306 4.93 -29.17 25.81
N GLY A 307 5.91 -28.76 26.60
CA GLY A 307 6.24 -29.41 27.86
C GLY A 307 4.98 -29.67 28.69
N SER A 308 4.71 -30.95 28.98
CA SER A 308 3.81 -31.39 30.05
C SER A 308 2.31 -31.10 29.94
N PHE A 309 1.68 -31.24 28.77
CA PHE A 309 0.21 -31.33 28.71
C PHE A 309 -0.20 -32.60 27.99
N ALA A 310 -1.05 -33.41 28.64
CA ALA A 310 -1.44 -34.72 28.18
C ALA A 310 -2.02 -34.64 26.75
N ASN A 311 -1.27 -35.11 25.76
CA ASN A 311 -1.79 -35.34 24.42
C ASN A 311 -2.89 -36.40 24.56
N TYR A 312 -4.15 -36.04 24.37
CA TYR A 312 -5.21 -37.04 24.27
C TYR A 312 -5.06 -37.76 22.93
N ASN A 313 -4.74 -39.07 22.93
CA ASN A 313 -4.58 -39.88 21.72
C ASN A 313 -3.65 -39.28 20.64
N GLY A 314 -2.54 -38.64 21.05
CA GLY A 314 -1.56 -38.07 20.12
C GLY A 314 -2.02 -36.77 19.43
N GLU A 315 -3.09 -36.16 19.91
CA GLU A 315 -3.64 -34.91 19.40
C GLU A 315 -2.99 -33.70 20.06
N ARG A 316 -2.89 -32.60 19.29
CA ARG A 316 -2.38 -31.33 19.80
C ARG A 316 -3.50 -30.50 20.43
N PRO A 317 -3.28 -29.98 21.65
CA PRO A 317 -4.21 -29.03 22.26
C PRO A 317 -4.20 -27.70 21.50
N LEU A 318 -5.36 -27.03 21.42
CA LEU A 318 -5.48 -25.74 20.73
C LEU A 318 -4.70 -24.61 21.41
N PHE A 319 -4.53 -24.70 22.73
CA PHE A 319 -3.78 -23.74 23.55
C PHE A 319 -3.03 -24.46 24.68
N ALA A 320 -2.00 -23.83 25.23
CA ALA A 320 -1.37 -24.32 26.46
C ALA A 320 -2.25 -23.93 27.66
N PRO A 321 -2.70 -24.87 28.50
CA PRO A 321 -3.45 -24.53 29.69
C PRO A 321 -2.50 -23.85 30.69
N LEU A 322 -3.00 -22.83 31.39
CA LEU A 322 -2.22 -22.07 32.37
C LEU A 322 -1.80 -22.91 33.60
N ASN A 323 -2.40 -24.09 33.78
CA ASN A 323 -2.15 -24.98 34.90
C ASN A 323 -1.84 -26.39 34.39
N GLY A 324 -0.77 -27.00 34.92
CA GLY A 324 -0.31 -28.34 34.52
C GLY A 324 -0.99 -29.50 35.25
N SER A 325 -1.82 -29.18 36.24
CA SER A 325 -2.64 -30.17 36.96
C SER A 325 -3.95 -30.39 36.21
N GLY A 326 -4.38 -31.66 36.09
CA GLY A 326 -5.70 -32.03 35.55
C GLY A 326 -6.88 -31.55 36.43
N THR A 327 -6.57 -30.96 37.59
CA THR A 327 -7.52 -30.29 38.46
C THR A 327 -6.99 -28.91 38.88
N VAL A 328 -7.84 -27.88 38.84
CA VAL A 328 -7.56 -26.56 39.39
C VAL A 328 -8.22 -26.46 40.77
N PRO A 329 -7.45 -26.42 41.86
CA PRO A 329 -8.02 -26.21 43.19
C PRO A 329 -8.50 -24.76 43.31
N ALA A 330 -9.79 -24.57 43.56
CA ALA A 330 -10.37 -23.28 43.91
C ALA A 330 -10.77 -23.31 45.38
N SER A 331 -10.24 -22.37 46.16
CA SER A 331 -10.61 -22.17 47.56
C SER A 331 -11.32 -20.84 47.69
N LEU A 332 -12.58 -20.87 48.11
CA LEU A 332 -13.36 -19.70 48.47
C LEU A 332 -13.46 -19.66 49.99
N SER A 333 -12.98 -18.58 50.59
CA SER A 333 -13.00 -18.39 52.03
C SER A 333 -14.14 -17.43 52.40
N PHE A 334 -15.12 -17.91 53.16
CA PHE A 334 -16.25 -17.11 53.65
C PHE A 334 -16.33 -17.27 55.17
N SER A 335 -15.89 -16.32 55.98
CA SER A 335 -15.96 -16.47 57.45
C SER A 335 -17.38 -16.88 57.91
N PRO A 336 -17.58 -17.97 58.69
CA PRO A 336 -16.57 -18.81 59.37
C PRO A 336 -16.14 -20.11 58.63
N ALA A 337 -16.51 -20.32 57.37
CA ALA A 337 -16.26 -21.55 56.60
C ALA A 337 -15.45 -21.33 55.30
N ASN A 338 -14.61 -22.31 54.95
CA ASN A 338 -13.92 -22.33 53.67
C ASN A 338 -14.46 -23.48 52.82
N VAL A 339 -14.76 -23.20 51.55
CA VAL A 339 -15.17 -24.21 50.57
C VAL A 339 -14.03 -24.37 49.58
N SER A 340 -13.42 -25.54 49.59
CA SER A 340 -12.40 -25.95 48.62
C SER A 340 -13.00 -26.97 47.68
N PHE A 341 -12.85 -26.75 46.38
CA PHE A 341 -13.30 -27.68 45.36
C PHE A 341 -12.30 -27.73 44.22
N GLU A 342 -12.14 -28.93 43.67
CA GLU A 342 -11.29 -29.16 42.52
C GLU A 342 -12.14 -29.05 41.26
N PHE A 343 -11.82 -28.10 40.40
CA PHE A 343 -12.36 -28.11 39.05
C PHE A 343 -11.55 -29.12 38.23
N PRO A 344 -12.14 -30.19 37.69
CA PRO A 344 -11.48 -30.98 36.67
C PRO A 344 -11.24 -30.05 35.47
N SER A 345 -9.97 -29.72 35.19
CA SER A 345 -9.64 -29.08 33.93
C SER A 345 -9.77 -30.17 32.88
N ALA A 346 -10.92 -30.22 32.21
CA ALA A 346 -11.13 -31.12 31.09
C ALA A 346 -9.96 -31.00 30.10
N ALA A 347 -9.62 -32.11 29.45
CA ALA A 347 -8.62 -32.16 28.39
C ALA A 347 -8.78 -30.95 27.47
N VAL A 348 -7.69 -30.24 27.22
CA VAL A 348 -7.74 -29.04 26.38
C VAL A 348 -8.33 -29.42 25.02
N PRO A 349 -9.35 -28.70 24.52
CA PRO A 349 -9.93 -29.01 23.23
C PRO A 349 -8.84 -29.10 22.17
N THR A 350 -8.86 -30.21 21.45
CA THR A 350 -7.98 -30.49 20.33
C THR A 350 -8.70 -30.14 19.04
N PHE A 351 -7.94 -29.98 17.95
CA PHE A 351 -8.56 -29.80 16.63
C PHE A 351 -9.46 -30.97 16.23
N THR A 352 -9.21 -32.19 16.72
CA THR A 352 -10.11 -33.33 16.49
C THR A 352 -11.42 -33.18 17.24
N THR A 353 -11.40 -32.68 18.50
CA THR A 353 -12.65 -32.48 19.28
C THR A 353 -13.54 -31.36 18.74
N LEU A 354 -13.00 -30.45 17.93
CA LEU A 354 -13.75 -29.35 17.30
C LEU A 354 -14.33 -29.72 15.93
N ARG A 355 -13.88 -30.82 15.35
CA ARG A 355 -14.34 -31.32 14.05
C ARG A 355 -15.57 -32.21 14.21
#